data_AF-A0A448PPJ8-F1
#
_entry.id   AF-A0A448PPJ8-F1
#
_cell.length_a   1.000
_cell.length_b   1.000
_cell.length_c   1.000
_cell.angle_alpha   90.00
_cell.angle_beta   90.00
_cell.angle_gamma   90.00
#
_symmetry.space_group_name_H-M   'P 1'
#
loop_
_entity.id
_entity.type
_entity.pdbx_description
1 polymer ?
#
loop_
_entity_poly.entity_id
_entity_poly.type
_entity_poly.pdbx_seq_one_letter_code
_entity_poly.pdbx_strand_id
1 'polypeptide(L)'
;MCGLAAGDQQVPVQAPVGDITTIAPGVGVPVVDGAGPGIRTGISRCFAHSPTGAVVASANWMKWFSSQQRLPEVITTLMAEGEDRDRLARQVDDGWDGSTTSPVGIKGFKVDVRSSDEVVVTLAVRTGRSSDEGLVSWPVLLRWENGDWKVVAPASNAWGQEPVASVAAGGFTEWNI
;
A
#
# COMPACT_ATOMS: atom_id res chain seq x y z
N MET A 1 -0.59 5.16 -19.99
CA MET A 1 0.81 5.24 -19.51
C MET A 1 0.76 5.97 -18.18
N CYS A 2 1.29 5.38 -17.10
CA CYS A 2 1.50 6.15 -15.86
C CYS A 2 2.63 7.16 -16.09
N GLY A 3 2.60 8.29 -15.39
CA GLY A 3 3.51 9.40 -15.67
C GLY A 3 3.11 10.70 -15.00
N LEU A 4 2.70 10.64 -13.72
CA LEU A 4 2.67 11.85 -12.92
C LEU A 4 4.09 12.44 -12.88
N ALA A 5 4.19 13.77 -12.83
CA ALA A 5 5.48 14.41 -12.63
C ALA A 5 6.16 13.86 -11.37
N ALA A 6 7.50 13.81 -11.36
CA ALA A 6 8.23 13.49 -10.14
C ALA A 6 7.78 14.47 -9.04
N GLY A 7 7.44 13.92 -7.88
CA GLY A 7 7.00 14.73 -6.74
C GLY A 7 8.20 15.25 -5.93
N ASP A 8 7.90 15.92 -4.82
CA ASP A 8 8.90 16.33 -3.84
C ASP A 8 9.64 15.10 -3.28
N GLN A 9 10.98 15.14 -3.28
CA GLN A 9 11.85 14.07 -2.81
C GLN A 9 12.07 14.10 -1.29
N GLN A 10 11.50 15.07 -0.58
CA GLN A 10 11.52 15.08 0.88
C GLN A 10 10.67 13.94 1.46
N VAL A 11 11.19 13.34 2.54
CA VAL A 11 10.45 12.34 3.31
C VAL A 11 9.29 13.02 4.04
N PRO A 12 8.03 12.58 3.84
CA PRO A 12 6.89 13.21 4.49
C PRO A 12 6.94 12.99 6.00
N VAL A 13 6.99 14.09 6.75
CA VAL A 13 6.94 14.10 8.23
C VAL A 13 5.51 14.32 8.76
N GLN A 14 4.56 14.61 7.88
CA GLN A 14 3.14 14.78 8.18
C GLN A 14 2.31 13.88 7.27
N ALA A 15 1.09 13.57 7.69
CA ALA A 15 0.14 12.85 6.86
C ALA A 15 -0.09 13.58 5.52
N PRO A 16 -0.03 12.87 4.38
CA PRO A 16 -0.44 13.43 3.11
C PRO A 16 -1.88 13.95 3.20
N VAL A 17 -2.10 15.21 2.81
CA VAL A 17 -3.42 15.82 2.80
C VAL A 17 -4.14 15.42 1.52
N GLY A 18 -5.30 14.79 1.66
CA GLY A 18 -6.08 14.31 0.53
C GLY A 18 -7.44 13.77 0.94
N ASP A 19 -8.23 13.40 -0.06
CA ASP A 19 -9.57 12.84 0.12
C ASP A 19 -9.55 11.31 0.09
N ILE A 20 -10.57 10.68 0.67
CA ILE A 20 -10.83 9.25 0.46
C ILE A 20 -11.86 9.09 -0.64
N THR A 21 -11.48 8.36 -1.70
CA THR A 21 -12.41 8.02 -2.79
C THR A 21 -12.73 6.53 -2.77
N THR A 22 -14.01 6.20 -2.86
CA THR A 22 -14.47 4.82 -3.04
C THR A 22 -14.27 4.39 -4.50
N ILE A 23 -13.43 3.38 -4.71
CA ILE A 23 -13.06 2.87 -6.04
C ILE A 23 -13.67 1.49 -6.34
N ALA A 24 -14.13 0.80 -5.30
CA ALA A 24 -14.88 -0.44 -5.33
C ALA A 24 -15.75 -0.55 -4.07
N PRO A 25 -16.79 -1.40 -4.03
CA PRO A 25 -17.70 -1.50 -2.89
C PRO A 25 -16.95 -1.69 -1.55
N GLY A 26 -17.02 -0.70 -0.67
CA GLY A 26 -16.34 -0.73 0.64
C GLY A 26 -14.82 -0.51 0.59
N VAL A 27 -14.22 -0.24 -0.57
CA VAL A 27 -12.79 0.06 -0.74
C VAL A 27 -12.60 1.55 -0.96
N GLY A 28 -12.24 2.26 0.10
CA GLY A 28 -11.78 3.65 0.05
C GLY A 28 -10.26 3.71 -0.04
N VAL A 29 -9.72 4.51 -0.96
CA VAL A 29 -8.27 4.77 -1.09
C VAL A 29 -7.96 6.25 -0.96
N PRO A 30 -6.77 6.62 -0.45
CA PRO A 30 -6.35 8.00 -0.39
C PRO A 30 -6.07 8.55 -1.78
N VAL A 31 -6.50 9.79 -1.99
CA VAL A 31 -6.29 10.59 -3.20
C VAL A 31 -5.62 11.89 -2.78
N VAL A 32 -4.36 12.05 -3.18
CA VAL A 32 -3.51 13.16 -2.77
C VAL A 32 -3.02 13.88 -4.02
N ASP A 33 -3.28 15.18 -4.09
CA ASP A 33 -2.85 16.01 -5.21
C ASP A 33 -1.33 15.98 -5.37
N GLY A 34 -0.88 15.78 -6.60
CA GLY A 34 0.54 15.65 -6.92
C GLY A 34 1.21 14.33 -6.50
N ALA A 35 0.56 13.48 -5.70
CA ALA A 35 1.10 12.16 -5.29
C ALA A 35 0.32 10.98 -5.89
N GLY A 36 -0.96 11.16 -6.21
CA GLY A 36 -1.80 10.18 -6.88
C GLY A 36 -2.93 9.62 -6.00
N PRO A 37 -3.65 8.59 -6.46
CA PRO A 37 -3.50 7.95 -7.77
C PRO A 37 -3.95 8.85 -8.93
N GLY A 38 -3.21 8.82 -10.03
CA GLY A 38 -3.59 9.46 -11.30
C GLY A 38 -4.64 8.68 -12.08
N ILE A 39 -4.74 7.35 -11.87
CA ILE A 39 -5.83 6.50 -12.39
C ILE A 39 -6.69 6.04 -11.23
N ARG A 40 -7.99 6.35 -11.29
CA ARG A 40 -8.97 6.05 -10.23
C ARG A 40 -10.03 5.02 -10.63
N THR A 41 -10.04 4.60 -11.90
CA THR A 41 -10.95 3.58 -12.44
C THR A 41 -10.27 2.22 -12.47
N GLY A 42 -11.03 1.15 -12.21
CA GLY A 42 -10.46 -0.20 -12.12
C GLY A 42 -9.57 -0.33 -10.89
N ILE A 43 -8.40 -0.98 -11.02
CA ILE A 43 -7.38 -0.96 -9.97
C ILE A 43 -6.64 0.38 -10.02
N SER A 44 -6.87 1.21 -9.00
CA SER A 44 -6.28 2.55 -8.86
C SER A 44 -4.75 2.51 -8.76
N ARG A 45 -4.08 3.38 -9.52
CA ARG A 45 -2.63 3.35 -9.75
C ARG A 45 -2.09 4.67 -10.32
N CYS A 46 -0.82 4.68 -10.73
CA CYS A 46 -0.08 5.83 -11.23
C CYS A 46 0.18 6.87 -10.14
N PHE A 47 1.13 6.58 -9.28
CA PHE A 47 1.61 7.46 -8.22
C PHE A 47 2.82 8.27 -8.69
N ALA A 48 3.06 9.42 -8.07
CA ALA A 48 4.22 10.25 -8.40
C ALA A 48 5.52 9.56 -7.95
N HIS A 49 6.58 9.74 -8.74
CA HIS A 49 7.92 9.26 -8.36
C HIS A 49 8.49 10.12 -7.23
N SER A 50 8.10 9.80 -6.00
CA SER A 50 8.50 10.50 -4.77
C SER A 50 8.21 9.65 -3.53
N PRO A 51 8.85 9.96 -2.37
CA PRO A 51 8.52 9.31 -1.09
C PRO A 51 7.04 9.47 -0.70
N THR A 52 6.44 10.64 -0.93
CA THR A 52 5.00 10.85 -0.69
C THR A 52 4.15 9.97 -1.62
N GLY A 53 4.53 9.86 -2.90
CA GLY A 53 3.87 8.94 -3.84
C GLY A 53 3.96 7.49 -3.40
N ALA A 54 5.11 7.05 -2.85
CA ALA A 54 5.29 5.71 -2.32
C ALA A 54 4.39 5.44 -1.09
N VAL A 55 4.21 6.43 -0.20
CA VAL A 55 3.27 6.32 0.93
C VAL A 55 1.85 6.12 0.43
N VAL A 56 1.39 6.94 -0.51
CA VAL A 56 0.03 6.83 -1.07
C VAL A 56 -0.14 5.50 -1.83
N ALA A 57 0.87 5.08 -2.59
CA ALA A 57 0.87 3.80 -3.31
C ALA A 57 0.76 2.59 -2.37
N SER A 58 1.52 2.59 -1.28
CA SER A 58 1.49 1.50 -0.29
C SER A 58 0.14 1.40 0.42
N ALA A 59 -0.48 2.52 0.76
CA ALA A 59 -1.81 2.55 1.36
C ALA A 59 -2.88 2.08 0.37
N ASN A 60 -2.80 2.54 -0.88
CA ASN A 60 -3.68 2.07 -1.95
C ASN A 60 -3.59 0.55 -2.14
N TRP A 61 -2.37 0.01 -2.22
CA TRP A 61 -2.16 -1.43 -2.30
C TRP A 61 -2.71 -2.16 -1.08
N MET A 62 -2.45 -1.67 0.14
CA MET A 62 -2.95 -2.30 1.37
C MET A 62 -4.48 -2.37 1.40
N LYS A 63 -5.16 -1.31 0.97
CA LYS A 63 -6.63 -1.28 0.89
C LYS A 63 -7.16 -2.31 -0.13
N TRP A 64 -6.55 -2.39 -1.32
CA TRP A 64 -6.92 -3.38 -2.32
C TRP A 64 -6.62 -4.81 -1.86
N PHE A 65 -5.38 -5.08 -1.48
CA PHE A 65 -4.88 -6.41 -1.13
C PHE A 65 -5.61 -6.99 0.08
N SER A 66 -5.81 -6.21 1.15
CA SER A 66 -6.54 -6.66 2.33
C SER A 66 -8.05 -6.82 2.13
N SER A 67 -8.63 -6.20 1.09
CA SER A 67 -10.03 -6.41 0.72
C SER A 67 -10.25 -7.69 -0.08
N GLN A 68 -9.18 -8.23 -0.67
CA GLN A 68 -9.19 -9.36 -1.60
C GLN A 68 -10.09 -9.14 -2.83
N GLN A 69 -10.62 -7.93 -3.05
CA GLN A 69 -11.40 -7.64 -4.24
C GLN A 69 -10.51 -7.63 -5.47
N ARG A 70 -10.85 -8.46 -6.47
CA ARG A 70 -10.08 -8.63 -7.71
C ARG A 70 -8.60 -8.98 -7.43
N LEU A 71 -8.35 -9.80 -6.41
CA LEU A 71 -7.01 -10.09 -5.90
C LEU A 71 -5.98 -10.50 -6.99
N PRO A 72 -6.30 -11.36 -7.98
CA PRO A 72 -5.37 -11.67 -9.06
C PRO A 72 -4.96 -10.43 -9.90
N GLU A 73 -5.90 -9.53 -10.17
CA GLU A 73 -5.64 -8.30 -10.90
C GLU A 73 -4.85 -7.29 -10.05
N VAL A 74 -5.13 -7.24 -8.74
CA VAL A 74 -4.37 -6.41 -7.79
C VAL A 74 -2.90 -6.83 -7.77
N ILE A 75 -2.62 -8.14 -7.67
CA ILE A 75 -1.25 -8.67 -7.66
C ILE A 75 -0.52 -8.31 -8.96
N THR A 76 -1.15 -8.56 -10.10
CA THR A 76 -0.51 -8.30 -11.41
C THR A 76 -0.37 -6.80 -11.73
N THR A 77 -1.26 -5.94 -11.21
CA THR A 77 -1.26 -4.50 -11.51
C THR A 77 -0.37 -3.67 -10.58
N LEU A 78 -0.35 -4.00 -9.28
CA LEU A 78 0.26 -3.15 -8.25
C LEU A 78 1.60 -3.69 -7.73
N MET A 79 1.99 -4.91 -8.11
CA MET A 79 3.22 -5.53 -7.63
C MET A 79 4.29 -5.60 -8.71
N ALA A 80 5.55 -5.53 -8.29
CA ALA A 80 6.70 -5.51 -9.18
C ALA A 80 6.84 -6.83 -9.92
N GLU A 81 7.26 -6.78 -11.18
CA GLU A 81 7.51 -7.98 -11.96
C GLU A 81 8.64 -8.82 -11.35
N GLY A 82 8.44 -10.14 -11.26
CA GLY A 82 9.46 -11.05 -10.75
C GLY A 82 8.92 -12.39 -10.23
N GLU A 83 9.83 -13.31 -9.97
CA GLU A 83 9.51 -14.69 -9.55
C GLU A 83 8.64 -14.76 -8.30
N ASP A 84 8.87 -13.85 -7.33
CA ASP A 84 8.11 -13.80 -6.08
C ASP A 84 6.67 -13.34 -6.27
N ARG A 85 6.44 -12.38 -7.18
CA ARG A 85 5.07 -12.00 -7.58
C ARG A 85 4.39 -13.16 -8.28
N ASP A 86 5.08 -13.82 -9.21
CA ASP A 86 4.49 -14.92 -9.98
C ASP A 86 4.19 -16.14 -9.10
N ARG A 87 5.01 -16.37 -8.06
CA ARG A 87 4.76 -17.34 -7.01
C ARG A 87 3.51 -16.99 -6.21
N LEU A 88 3.38 -15.75 -5.75
CA LEU A 88 2.20 -15.29 -5.01
C LEU A 88 0.92 -15.39 -5.87
N ALA A 89 1.00 -15.00 -7.14
CA ALA A 89 -0.12 -15.10 -8.08
C ALA A 89 -0.61 -16.55 -8.23
N ARG A 90 0.30 -17.50 -8.47
CA ARG A 90 -0.04 -18.94 -8.53
C ARG A 90 -0.70 -19.45 -7.27
N GLN A 91 -0.20 -19.06 -6.09
CA GLN A 91 -0.81 -19.46 -4.82
C GLN A 91 -2.24 -18.93 -4.67
N VAL A 92 -2.51 -17.71 -5.13
CA VAL A 92 -3.86 -17.15 -5.15
C VAL A 92 -4.74 -17.90 -6.16
N ASP A 93 -4.26 -18.13 -7.37
CA ASP A 93 -5.02 -18.83 -8.41
C ASP A 93 -5.39 -20.27 -7.98
N ASP A 94 -4.49 -20.96 -7.27
CA ASP A 94 -4.72 -22.34 -6.82
C ASP A 94 -5.60 -22.45 -5.57
N GLY A 95 -5.60 -21.43 -4.70
CA GLY A 95 -6.10 -21.55 -3.32
C GLY A 95 -7.17 -20.55 -2.89
N TRP A 96 -7.36 -19.45 -3.61
CA TRP A 96 -8.36 -18.44 -3.26
C TRP A 96 -9.73 -18.80 -3.84
N ASP A 97 -10.76 -18.76 -3.00
CA ASP A 97 -12.14 -19.13 -3.35
C ASP A 97 -12.97 -17.96 -3.92
N GLY A 98 -12.35 -16.80 -4.13
CA GLY A 98 -13.04 -15.58 -4.57
C GLY A 98 -13.65 -14.76 -3.42
N SER A 99 -13.47 -15.17 -2.16
CA SER A 99 -14.01 -14.44 -1.02
C SER A 99 -13.36 -13.06 -0.83
N THR A 100 -14.16 -12.11 -0.38
CA THR A 100 -13.73 -10.72 -0.15
C THR A 100 -13.86 -10.36 1.32
N THR A 101 -13.04 -9.41 1.77
CA THR A 101 -13.00 -8.91 3.14
C THR A 101 -13.15 -7.39 3.16
N SER A 102 -13.47 -6.85 4.35
CA SER A 102 -13.37 -5.41 4.56
C SER A 102 -11.88 -5.01 4.58
N PRO A 103 -11.48 -3.92 3.88
CA PRO A 103 -10.12 -3.43 3.95
C PRO A 103 -9.73 -3.08 5.38
N VAL A 104 -8.46 -3.31 5.72
CA VAL A 104 -7.90 -2.90 7.02
C VAL A 104 -7.83 -1.38 7.14
N GLY A 105 -7.87 -0.89 8.39
CA GLY A 105 -7.61 0.51 8.70
C GLY A 105 -6.11 0.79 8.80
N ILE A 106 -5.66 1.92 8.26
CA ILE A 106 -4.29 2.42 8.42
C ILE A 106 -4.33 3.54 9.47
N LYS A 107 -3.39 3.50 10.41
CA LYS A 107 -3.29 4.41 11.56
C LYS A 107 -2.04 5.28 11.55
N GLY A 108 -1.09 4.94 10.71
CA GLY A 108 0.12 5.72 10.53
C GLY A 108 1.07 5.06 9.56
N PHE A 109 2.17 5.75 9.29
CA PHE A 109 3.23 5.27 8.41
C PHE A 109 4.61 5.70 8.90
N LYS A 110 5.63 5.00 8.41
CA LYS A 110 7.03 5.40 8.43
C LYS A 110 7.60 5.20 7.04
N VAL A 111 8.62 5.98 6.71
CA VAL A 111 9.29 5.91 5.42
C VAL A 111 10.78 5.73 5.62
N ASP A 112 11.34 4.73 4.96
CA ASP A 112 12.78 4.51 4.82
C ASP A 112 13.12 4.54 3.33
N VAL A 113 13.78 5.61 2.90
CA VAL A 113 14.18 5.81 1.50
C VAL A 113 15.55 5.19 1.30
N ARG A 114 15.62 4.10 0.51
CA ARG A 114 16.88 3.43 0.20
C ARG A 114 17.54 4.01 -1.03
N SER A 115 16.74 4.43 -2.01
CA SER A 115 17.15 5.19 -3.19
C SER A 115 15.95 5.96 -3.77
N SER A 116 16.15 6.70 -4.87
CA SER A 116 15.03 7.30 -5.59
C SER A 116 14.00 6.27 -6.07
N ASP A 117 14.45 5.05 -6.37
CA ASP A 117 13.66 4.02 -7.03
C ASP A 117 13.27 2.88 -6.06
N GLU A 118 13.67 2.96 -4.79
CA GLU A 118 13.37 1.95 -3.76
C GLU A 118 13.08 2.59 -2.40
N VAL A 119 11.86 2.35 -1.88
CA VAL A 119 11.37 2.90 -0.62
C VAL A 119 10.68 1.81 0.18
N VAL A 120 10.97 1.72 1.48
CA VAL A 120 10.16 0.93 2.40
C VAL A 120 9.19 1.85 3.12
N VAL A 121 7.89 1.58 2.96
CA VAL A 121 6.86 2.23 3.75
C VAL A 121 6.33 1.22 4.78
N THR A 122 6.55 1.49 6.06
CA THR A 122 5.98 0.67 7.12
C THR A 122 4.65 1.26 7.55
N LEU A 123 3.56 0.53 7.32
CA LEU A 123 2.21 0.94 7.70
C LEU A 123 1.88 0.44 9.11
N ALA A 124 1.24 1.26 9.92
CA ALA A 124 0.58 0.82 11.15
C ALA A 124 -0.86 0.43 10.81
N VAL A 125 -1.17 -0.85 10.87
CA VAL A 125 -2.43 -1.45 10.41
C VAL A 125 -3.22 -1.97 11.61
N ARG A 126 -4.51 -1.67 11.66
CA ARG A 126 -5.43 -2.28 12.62
C ARG A 126 -5.97 -3.58 12.04
N THR A 127 -5.68 -4.71 12.68
CA THR A 127 -5.96 -6.05 12.15
C THR A 127 -7.39 -6.55 12.38
N GLY A 128 -8.28 -5.73 12.95
CA GLY A 128 -9.69 -6.07 12.98
C GLY A 128 -10.68 -4.92 13.16
N ARG A 129 -11.92 -5.29 13.46
CA ARG A 129 -13.15 -4.50 13.47
C ARG A 129 -13.46 -3.80 14.80
N SER A 130 -12.88 -4.22 15.93
CA SER A 130 -13.09 -3.57 17.23
C SER A 130 -11.99 -2.55 17.54
N SER A 131 -12.20 -1.72 18.57
CA SER A 131 -11.16 -0.84 19.13
C SER A 131 -10.06 -1.60 19.87
N ASP A 132 -10.32 -2.87 20.21
CA ASP A 132 -9.53 -3.69 21.13
C ASP A 132 -8.59 -4.65 20.38
N GLU A 133 -8.74 -4.77 19.05
CA GLU A 133 -7.81 -5.51 18.20
C GLU A 133 -6.51 -4.74 17.96
N GLY A 134 -5.40 -5.46 18.04
CA GLY A 134 -4.06 -4.88 18.08
C GLY A 134 -3.63 -4.12 16.83
N LEU A 135 -2.67 -3.23 17.03
CA LEU A 135 -1.97 -2.54 15.96
C LEU A 135 -0.77 -3.39 15.52
N VAL A 136 -0.55 -3.50 14.22
CA VAL A 136 0.55 -4.27 13.64
C VAL A 136 1.33 -3.36 12.69
N SER A 137 2.65 -3.39 12.77
CA SER A 137 3.52 -2.80 11.75
C SER A 137 3.55 -3.73 10.55
N TRP A 138 3.49 -3.16 9.35
CA TRP A 138 3.55 -3.90 8.10
C TRP A 138 4.52 -3.20 7.16
N PRO A 139 5.76 -3.69 7.01
CA PRO A 139 6.71 -3.11 6.07
C PRO A 139 6.31 -3.49 4.63
N VAL A 140 6.20 -2.48 3.78
CA VAL A 140 5.87 -2.60 2.36
C VAL A 140 7.05 -2.06 1.58
N LEU A 141 7.81 -2.94 0.94
CA LEU A 141 8.88 -2.55 0.03
C LEU A 141 8.27 -2.16 -1.31
N LEU A 142 8.58 -0.96 -1.79
CA LEU A 142 8.17 -0.46 -3.11
C LEU A 142 9.39 -0.23 -3.99
N ARG A 143 9.24 -0.57 -5.27
CA ARG A 143 10.19 -0.30 -6.35
C ARG A 143 9.52 0.56 -7.41
N TRP A 144 10.24 1.54 -7.94
CA TRP A 144 9.79 2.29 -9.10
C TRP A 144 9.97 1.45 -10.37
N GLU A 145 8.89 1.18 -11.08
CA GLU A 145 8.91 0.34 -12.26
C GLU A 145 7.84 0.81 -13.25
N ASN A 146 8.21 0.92 -14.53
CA ASN A 146 7.27 1.22 -15.61
C ASN A 146 6.41 2.48 -15.37
N GLY A 147 6.96 3.49 -14.68
CA GLY A 147 6.32 4.77 -14.41
C GLY A 147 5.35 4.77 -13.22
N ASP A 148 5.47 3.81 -12.30
CA ASP A 148 4.63 3.70 -11.11
C ASP A 148 5.38 3.06 -9.93
N TRP A 149 4.87 3.25 -8.71
CA TRP A 149 5.37 2.53 -7.54
C TRP A 149 4.73 1.14 -7.47
N LYS A 150 5.57 0.10 -7.42
CA LYS A 150 5.16 -1.30 -7.36
C LYS A 150 5.60 -1.96 -6.08
N VAL A 151 4.69 -2.68 -5.42
CA VAL A 151 5.02 -3.43 -4.20
C VAL A 151 5.83 -4.67 -4.57
N VAL A 152 6.96 -4.87 -3.90
CA VAL A 152 7.79 -6.07 -4.06
C VAL A 152 7.20 -7.18 -3.19
N ALA A 153 6.82 -8.30 -3.82
CA ALA A 153 6.40 -9.48 -3.08
C ALA A 153 7.58 -10.03 -2.25
N PRO A 154 7.36 -10.43 -0.99
CA PRO A 154 8.40 -11.12 -0.24
C PRO A 154 8.73 -12.48 -0.86
N ALA A 155 10.00 -12.90 -0.72
CA ALA A 155 10.46 -14.22 -1.18
C ALA A 155 9.72 -15.39 -0.51
N SER A 156 9.21 -15.14 0.69
CA SER A 156 8.31 -16.04 1.43
C SER A 156 6.93 -15.41 1.58
N ASN A 157 5.99 -16.09 2.24
CA ASN A 157 4.70 -15.48 2.60
C ASN A 157 4.76 -14.64 3.89
N ALA A 158 5.96 -14.42 4.44
CA ALA A 158 6.17 -13.56 5.59
C ALA A 158 6.47 -12.13 5.13
N TRP A 159 5.60 -11.19 5.49
CA TRP A 159 5.80 -9.77 5.17
C TRP A 159 6.59 -9.04 6.25
N GLY A 160 6.99 -9.70 7.33
CA GLY A 160 7.73 -9.06 8.44
C GLY A 160 6.84 -8.23 9.35
N GLN A 161 5.58 -8.66 9.55
CA GLN A 161 4.66 -7.97 10.44
C GLN A 161 5.05 -8.14 11.91
N GLU A 162 4.96 -7.07 12.71
CA GLU A 162 5.22 -7.11 14.15
C GLU A 162 4.12 -6.40 14.95
N PRO A 163 3.74 -6.88 16.14
CA PRO A 163 2.82 -6.15 17.02
C PRO A 163 3.39 -4.79 17.44
N VAL A 164 2.53 -3.78 17.52
CA VAL A 164 2.87 -2.43 17.96
C VAL A 164 1.91 -2.00 19.06
N ALA A 165 2.44 -1.43 20.15
CA ALA A 165 1.60 -1.00 21.27
C ALA A 165 0.70 0.21 20.92
N SER A 166 1.21 1.19 20.17
CA SER A 166 0.47 2.34 19.68
C SER A 166 1.21 3.03 18.53
N VAL A 167 0.53 3.89 17.77
CA VAL A 167 1.15 4.73 16.72
C VAL A 167 2.34 5.52 17.27
N ALA A 168 2.16 6.16 18.43
CA ALA A 168 3.21 6.95 19.08
C ALA A 168 4.38 6.10 19.60
N ALA A 169 4.10 5.01 20.32
CA ALA A 169 5.17 4.12 20.83
C ALA A 169 5.93 3.43 19.69
N GLY A 170 5.24 3.17 18.59
CA GLY A 170 5.83 2.67 17.36
C GLY A 170 6.59 3.73 16.58
N GLY A 171 6.52 5.02 16.91
CA GLY A 171 7.21 6.11 16.20
C GLY A 171 6.65 6.40 14.80
N PHE A 172 5.38 6.12 14.56
CA PHE A 172 4.72 6.37 13.27
C PHE A 172 4.24 7.82 13.18
N THR A 173 4.28 8.38 11.96
CA THR A 173 3.49 9.57 11.64
C THR A 173 2.02 9.16 11.60
N GLU A 174 1.19 9.80 12.41
CA GLU A 174 -0.23 9.48 12.49
C GLU A 174 -0.94 9.77 11.16
N TRP A 175 -1.73 8.81 10.70
CA TRP A 175 -2.56 8.93 9.51
C TRP A 175 -3.71 7.93 9.56
N ASN A 176 -4.93 8.43 9.72
CA ASN A 176 -6.13 7.62 9.98
C ASN A 176 -6.99 7.48 8.72
N ILE A 177 -6.85 6.38 7.98
CA ILE A 177 -7.60 6.12 6.72
C ILE A 177 -8.08 4.69 6.56
#